data_AF-A0A8J3XAB2-F1
#
_entry.id   AF-A0A8J3XAB2-F1
#
_cell.length_a   1.000
_cell.length_b   1.000
_cell.length_c   1.000
_cell.angle_alpha   90.00
_cell.angle_beta   90.00
_cell.angle_gamma   90.00
#
_symmetry.space_group_name_H-M   'P 1'
#
loop_
_entity.id
_entity.type
_entity.pdbx_description
1 polymer ?
#
loop_
_entity_poly.entity_id
_entity_poly.type
_entity_poly.pdbx_seq_one_letter_code
_entity_poly.pdbx_strand_id
1 'polypeptide(L)'
;MPRLYGGGIYFPGERMADVLRAWTAWHPGTPETMISSFAVLRLPPLPELPEPLRGAFVVHLRIAYSGTAADGERMIAPLRAVAPAVLDTVADMPYTEAGSIHSDPAGPVPFYERHIMLREFPAEALDKLVELVGPDSGSTLTVVELRALGGAWDREPAVPNAVATRGLPYVVLGVAGGPVSEEQQLKESVAVLLDGLEPWRGDRRLVNFLAPEEADRGRRGVRTGALRAPGGRQEDLRPGQHVPDQPQRGAGRLISGDSINGAPGKSGPGPRGSCQPECEEGTYWIHGPPRGVGGLPPLPPGPPQS
;
A
#
# COMPACT_ATOMS: atom_id res chain seq x y z
N MET A 1 -12.42 -9.13 -13.78
CA MET A 1 -11.33 -9.92 -14.39
C MET A 1 -11.02 -11.09 -13.47
N PRO A 2 -11.13 -12.35 -13.94
CA PRO A 2 -11.02 -13.51 -13.06
C PRO A 2 -9.57 -13.90 -12.73
N ARG A 3 -8.63 -13.60 -13.62
CA ARG A 3 -7.22 -13.98 -13.53
C ARG A 3 -6.31 -12.85 -13.99
N LEU A 4 -5.07 -12.86 -13.54
CA LEU A 4 -4.01 -11.98 -13.99
C LEU A 4 -2.67 -12.74 -13.98
N TYR A 5 -1.67 -12.23 -14.69
CA TYR A 5 -0.30 -12.69 -14.55
C TYR A 5 0.42 -11.81 -13.54
N GLY A 6 0.84 -12.37 -12.40
CA GLY A 6 1.41 -11.58 -11.32
C GLY A 6 2.12 -12.38 -10.24
N GLY A 7 2.85 -11.66 -9.40
CA GLY A 7 3.65 -12.20 -8.31
C GLY A 7 4.86 -11.32 -8.00
N GLY A 8 5.83 -11.89 -7.29
CA GLY A 8 7.04 -11.24 -6.84
C GLY A 8 8.29 -11.94 -7.35
N ILE A 9 9.27 -11.15 -7.83
CA ILE A 9 10.63 -11.63 -8.09
C ILE A 9 11.53 -11.03 -7.01
N TYR A 10 12.13 -11.90 -6.22
CA TYR A 10 13.03 -11.54 -5.14
C TYR A 10 14.47 -11.71 -5.60
N PHE A 11 15.27 -10.65 -5.52
CA PHE A 11 16.70 -10.67 -5.81
C PHE A 11 17.51 -10.43 -4.53
N PRO A 12 18.77 -10.88 -4.48
CA PRO A 12 19.68 -10.49 -3.41
C PRO A 12 19.79 -8.96 -3.35
N GLY A 13 19.76 -8.39 -2.14
CA GLY A 13 19.80 -6.94 -1.96
C GLY A 13 21.10 -6.30 -2.47
N GLU A 14 22.18 -7.07 -2.60
CA GLU A 14 23.44 -6.65 -3.23
C GLU A 14 23.26 -6.28 -4.71
N ARG A 15 22.19 -6.79 -5.35
CA ARG A 15 21.85 -6.49 -6.75
C ARG A 15 20.88 -5.32 -6.88
N MET A 16 20.58 -4.60 -5.79
CA MET A 16 19.59 -3.52 -5.77
C MET A 16 19.78 -2.50 -6.89
N ALA A 17 20.99 -2.00 -7.09
CA ALA A 17 21.26 -0.99 -8.10
C ALA A 17 21.00 -1.48 -9.53
N ASP A 18 21.34 -2.74 -9.83
CA ASP A 18 21.11 -3.34 -11.15
C ASP A 18 19.61 -3.56 -11.40
N VAL A 19 18.90 -4.08 -10.40
CA VAL A 19 17.46 -4.34 -10.48
C VAL A 19 16.69 -3.02 -10.61
N LEU A 20 17.07 -2.00 -9.84
CA LEU A 20 16.42 -0.69 -9.90
C LEU A 20 16.63 -0.04 -11.27
N ARG A 21 17.86 -0.07 -11.82
CA ARG A 21 18.15 0.43 -13.17
C ARG A 21 17.36 -0.31 -14.25
N ALA A 22 17.28 -1.64 -14.16
CA ALA A 22 16.52 -2.43 -15.11
C ALA A 22 15.03 -2.12 -15.04
N TRP A 23 14.47 -1.99 -13.83
CA TRP A 23 13.07 -1.67 -13.62
C TRP A 23 12.71 -0.26 -14.12
N THR A 24 13.52 0.76 -13.81
CA THR A 24 13.28 2.15 -14.27
C THR A 24 13.37 2.30 -15.78
N ALA A 25 14.25 1.55 -16.44
CA ALA A 25 14.31 1.52 -17.90
C ALA A 25 13.13 0.75 -18.53
N TRP A 26 12.61 -0.27 -17.84
CA TRP A 26 11.58 -1.17 -18.34
C TRP A 26 10.16 -0.61 -18.20
N HIS A 27 9.77 -0.14 -17.01
CA HIS A 27 8.37 0.14 -16.71
C HIS A 27 7.71 1.22 -17.60
N PRO A 28 8.41 2.27 -18.09
CA PRO A 28 7.79 3.27 -18.97
C PRO A 28 7.34 2.69 -20.33
N GLY A 29 7.93 1.57 -20.75
CA GLY A 29 7.60 0.89 -22.00
C GLY A 29 6.47 -0.14 -21.87
N THR A 30 5.87 -0.28 -20.70
CA THR A 30 4.82 -1.28 -20.44
C THR A 30 3.42 -0.73 -20.74
N PRO A 31 2.45 -1.58 -21.13
CA PRO A 31 1.07 -1.13 -21.35
C PRO A 31 0.41 -0.72 -20.03
N GLU A 32 -0.64 0.11 -20.07
CA GLU A 32 -1.40 0.50 -18.86
C GLU A 32 -2.02 -0.70 -18.10
N THR A 33 -2.13 -1.85 -18.76
CA THR A 33 -2.59 -3.11 -18.19
C THR A 33 -1.53 -3.79 -17.30
N MET A 34 -0.30 -3.27 -17.27
CA MET A 34 0.83 -3.68 -16.43
C MET A 34 1.04 -2.64 -15.31
N ILE A 35 1.06 -3.10 -14.07
CA ILE A 35 1.50 -2.30 -12.92
C ILE A 35 2.61 -3.02 -12.18
N SER A 36 3.55 -2.25 -11.65
CA SER A 36 4.67 -2.78 -10.89
C SER A 36 5.15 -1.84 -9.80
N SER A 37 5.82 -2.41 -8.81
CA SER A 37 6.61 -1.64 -7.84
C SER A 37 7.92 -2.35 -7.52
N PHE A 38 8.88 -1.54 -7.09
CA PHE A 38 10.18 -1.97 -6.59
C PHE A 38 10.18 -1.78 -5.08
N ALA A 39 10.52 -2.81 -4.32
CA ALA A 39 10.67 -2.70 -2.87
C ALA A 39 12.02 -3.22 -2.39
N VAL A 40 12.63 -2.50 -1.46
CA VAL A 40 13.78 -2.95 -0.68
C VAL A 40 13.25 -3.48 0.65
N LEU A 41 13.60 -4.72 1.00
CA LEU A 41 13.12 -5.38 2.21
C LEU A 41 14.30 -5.84 3.07
N ARG A 42 14.26 -5.49 4.36
CA ARG A 42 15.12 -6.06 5.39
C ARG A 42 14.26 -6.96 6.27
N LEU A 43 14.25 -8.25 5.94
CA LEU A 43 13.33 -9.20 6.54
C LEU A 43 13.91 -9.74 7.86
N PRO A 44 13.08 -9.88 8.90
CA PRO A 44 13.52 -10.49 10.16
C PRO A 44 13.71 -12.01 10.01
N PRO A 45 14.45 -12.68 10.91
CA PRO A 45 14.69 -14.12 10.87
C PRO A 45 13.48 -14.92 11.42
N LEU A 46 12.30 -14.70 10.83
CA LEU A 46 11.05 -15.26 11.31
C LEU A 46 10.68 -16.57 10.57
N PRO A 47 10.24 -17.64 11.28
CA PRO A 47 9.95 -18.93 10.67
C PRO A 47 8.75 -18.92 9.72
N GLU A 48 7.82 -17.98 9.86
CA GLU A 48 6.67 -17.80 8.96
C GLU A 48 7.05 -17.32 7.55
N LEU A 49 8.24 -16.72 7.40
CA LEU A 49 8.76 -16.37 6.08
C LEU A 49 9.27 -17.63 5.36
N PRO A 50 9.15 -17.70 4.01
CA PRO A 50 9.82 -18.73 3.23
C PRO A 50 11.30 -18.81 3.57
N GLU A 51 11.86 -20.02 3.65
CA GLU A 51 13.25 -20.25 4.08
C GLU A 51 14.28 -19.30 3.43
N PRO A 52 14.27 -19.06 2.10
CA PRO A 52 15.25 -18.19 1.45
C PRO A 52 15.16 -16.71 1.86
N LEU A 53 14.04 -16.30 2.47
CA LEU A 53 13.75 -14.91 2.83
C LEU A 53 13.96 -14.61 4.32
N ARG A 54 14.18 -15.62 5.16
CA ARG A 54 14.33 -15.43 6.61
C ARG A 54 15.63 -14.68 6.91
N GLY A 55 15.52 -13.50 7.54
CA GLY A 55 16.69 -12.69 7.88
C GLY A 55 17.37 -12.03 6.68
N ALA A 56 16.77 -12.10 5.50
CA ALA A 56 17.41 -11.71 4.26
C ALA A 56 17.25 -10.21 3.96
N PHE A 57 18.26 -9.64 3.31
CA PHE A 57 18.17 -8.36 2.62
C PHE A 57 17.89 -8.62 1.15
N VAL A 58 16.72 -8.20 0.67
CA VAL A 58 16.25 -8.52 -0.69
C VAL A 58 15.63 -7.32 -1.38
N VAL A 59 15.66 -7.35 -2.71
CA VAL A 59 14.80 -6.53 -3.55
C VAL A 59 13.62 -7.36 -4.02
N HIS A 60 12.42 -6.82 -3.91
CA HIS A 60 11.17 -7.44 -4.33
C HIS A 60 10.57 -6.61 -5.48
N LEU A 61 10.66 -7.13 -6.71
CA LEU A 61 9.94 -6.61 -7.88
C LEU A 61 8.56 -7.24 -7.94
N ARG A 62 7.52 -6.41 -7.84
CA ARG A 62 6.12 -6.83 -7.86
C ARG A 62 5.52 -6.56 -9.22
N ILE A 63 4.84 -7.55 -9.78
CA ILE A 63 4.23 -7.47 -11.11
C ILE A 63 2.75 -7.85 -11.01
N ALA A 64 1.90 -7.07 -11.67
CA ALA A 64 0.51 -7.45 -11.95
C ALA A 64 0.11 -7.01 -13.35
N TYR A 65 -0.26 -7.98 -14.19
CA TYR A 65 -0.60 -7.78 -15.59
C TYR A 65 -1.97 -8.35 -15.92
N SER A 66 -2.82 -7.50 -16.47
CA SER A 66 -4.22 -7.79 -16.81
C SER A 66 -4.44 -8.34 -18.23
N GLY A 67 -3.40 -8.90 -18.85
CA GLY A 67 -3.48 -9.58 -20.15
C GLY A 67 -3.14 -11.06 -20.07
N THR A 68 -2.55 -11.62 -21.13
CA THR A 68 -2.23 -13.04 -21.19
C THR A 68 -0.92 -13.37 -20.45
N ALA A 69 -0.84 -14.56 -19.85
CA ALA A 69 0.38 -15.02 -19.19
C ALA A 69 1.58 -15.09 -20.16
N ALA A 70 1.35 -15.48 -21.42
CA ALA A 70 2.40 -15.53 -22.43
C ALA A 70 2.98 -14.15 -22.75
N ASP A 71 2.15 -13.10 -22.79
CA ASP A 71 2.62 -11.73 -22.99
C ASP A 71 3.33 -11.20 -21.74
N GLY A 72 2.77 -11.49 -20.56
CA GLY A 72 3.39 -11.19 -19.26
C GLY A 72 4.81 -11.74 -19.17
N GLU A 73 4.98 -13.04 -19.44
CA GLU A 73 6.26 -13.73 -19.45
C GLU A 73 7.28 -13.06 -20.37
N ARG A 74 6.88 -12.77 -21.62
CA ARG A 74 7.77 -12.10 -22.59
C ARG A 74 8.16 -10.70 -22.13
N MET A 75 7.24 -9.96 -21.51
CA MET A 75 7.50 -8.61 -21.03
C MET A 75 8.44 -8.59 -19.83
N ILE A 76 8.36 -9.55 -18.90
CA ILE A 76 9.19 -9.55 -17.68
C ILE A 76 10.50 -10.32 -17.83
N ALA A 77 10.70 -11.05 -18.93
CA ALA A 77 11.94 -11.78 -19.20
C ALA A 77 13.22 -10.92 -19.03
N PRO A 78 13.28 -9.65 -19.46
CA PRO A 78 14.44 -8.78 -19.20
C PRO A 78 14.70 -8.53 -17.71
N LEU A 79 13.65 -8.46 -16.87
CA LEU A 79 13.80 -8.27 -15.42
C LEU A 79 14.36 -9.54 -14.76
N ARG A 80 13.89 -10.71 -15.17
CA ARG A 80 14.42 -12.01 -14.70
C ARG A 80 15.89 -12.23 -15.08
N ALA A 81 16.33 -11.65 -16.19
CA ALA A 81 17.71 -11.78 -16.66
C ALA A 81 18.72 -10.94 -15.88
N VAL A 82 18.29 -10.02 -15.02
CA VAL A 82 19.18 -9.09 -14.29
C VAL A 82 20.12 -9.83 -13.33
N ALA A 83 19.59 -10.82 -12.62
CA ALA A 83 20.30 -11.60 -11.61
C ALA A 83 19.55 -12.92 -11.34
N PRO A 84 20.22 -13.94 -10.79
CA PRO A 84 19.51 -15.09 -10.23
C PRO A 84 18.55 -14.64 -9.13
N ALA A 85 17.28 -15.06 -9.22
CA ALA A 85 16.29 -14.79 -8.20
C ALA A 85 16.50 -15.70 -6.97
N VAL A 86 16.32 -15.12 -5.77
CA VAL A 86 16.20 -15.85 -4.50
C VAL A 86 14.89 -16.63 -4.46
N LEU A 87 13.82 -16.00 -4.96
CA LEU A 87 12.49 -16.57 -5.07
C LEU A 87 11.77 -15.88 -6.23
N ASP A 88 11.03 -16.64 -7.03
CA ASP A 88 10.17 -16.11 -8.10
C ASP A 88 8.80 -16.76 -7.99
N THR A 89 7.79 -15.94 -7.71
CA THR A 89 6.40 -16.39 -7.55
C THR A 89 5.50 -15.93 -8.69
N VAL A 90 6.05 -15.29 -9.74
CA VAL A 90 5.24 -14.73 -10.81
C VAL A 90 4.64 -15.85 -11.66
N ALA A 91 3.31 -15.90 -11.67
CA ALA A 91 2.53 -16.91 -12.38
C ALA A 91 1.17 -16.35 -12.85
N ASP A 92 0.46 -17.14 -13.65
CA ASP A 92 -0.96 -16.91 -13.90
C ASP A 92 -1.77 -17.27 -12.64
N MET A 93 -2.48 -16.30 -12.06
CA MET A 93 -3.13 -16.41 -10.75
C MET A 93 -4.57 -15.89 -10.75
N PRO A 94 -5.46 -16.42 -9.88
CA PRO A 94 -6.77 -15.82 -9.64
C PRO A 94 -6.64 -14.39 -9.10
N TYR A 95 -7.53 -13.49 -9.52
CA TYR A 95 -7.55 -12.12 -8.97
C TYR A 95 -7.80 -12.09 -7.45
N THR A 96 -8.52 -13.08 -6.91
CA THR A 96 -8.74 -13.23 -5.46
C THR A 96 -7.46 -13.41 -4.66
N GLU A 97 -6.36 -13.79 -5.29
CA GLU A 97 -5.07 -13.98 -4.66
C GLU A 97 -4.14 -12.77 -4.85
N ALA A 98 -4.56 -11.69 -5.53
CA ALA A 98 -3.68 -10.55 -5.86
C ALA A 98 -2.98 -9.90 -4.64
N GLY A 99 -3.54 -10.05 -3.43
CA GLY A 99 -2.89 -9.60 -2.20
C GLY A 99 -1.57 -10.32 -1.90
N SER A 100 -1.38 -11.56 -2.39
CA SER A 100 -0.13 -12.31 -2.21
C SER A 100 1.05 -11.69 -2.95
N ILE A 101 0.82 -10.83 -3.95
CA ILE A 101 1.86 -10.11 -4.70
C ILE A 101 2.68 -9.21 -3.77
N HIS A 102 2.04 -8.54 -2.81
CA HIS A 102 2.76 -7.72 -1.84
C HIS A 102 3.38 -8.58 -0.74
N SER A 103 2.74 -9.71 -0.42
CA SER A 103 3.14 -10.62 0.66
C SER A 103 3.25 -9.91 2.02
N ASP A 104 2.33 -8.99 2.27
CA ASP A 104 2.25 -8.28 3.55
C ASP A 104 1.84 -9.24 4.69
N PRO A 105 2.26 -8.98 5.94
CA PRO A 105 1.83 -9.78 7.09
C PRO A 105 0.30 -9.82 7.21
N ALA A 106 -0.25 -11.00 7.47
CA ALA A 106 -1.70 -11.16 7.66
C ALA A 106 -2.21 -10.56 8.98
N GLY A 107 -1.31 -10.32 9.95
CA GLY A 107 -1.63 -9.74 11.25
C GLY A 107 -1.06 -8.32 11.39
N PRO A 108 -1.63 -7.49 12.28
CA PRO A 108 -1.13 -6.15 12.54
C PRO A 108 0.28 -6.22 13.15
N VAL A 109 1.14 -5.33 12.70
CA VAL A 109 2.50 -5.14 13.22
C VAL A 109 2.69 -3.66 13.55
N PRO A 110 3.39 -3.30 14.65
CA PRO A 110 3.72 -1.91 14.93
C PRO A 110 4.78 -1.42 13.95
N PHE A 111 4.52 -0.30 13.29
CA PHE A 111 5.46 0.37 12.41
C PHE A 111 5.21 1.87 12.40
N TYR A 112 6.22 2.61 11.96
CA TYR A 112 6.09 4.01 11.55
C TYR A 112 6.32 4.11 10.05
N GLU A 113 5.42 4.81 9.35
CA GLU A 113 5.52 5.01 7.91
C GLU A 113 5.33 6.46 7.50
N ARG A 114 5.99 6.85 6.42
CA ARG A 114 5.73 8.10 5.70
C ARG A 114 5.96 7.90 4.21
N HIS A 115 5.39 8.79 3.41
CA HIS A 115 5.55 8.75 1.97
C HIS A 115 5.81 10.14 1.38
N ILE A 116 6.34 10.15 0.17
CA ILE A 116 6.32 11.30 -0.74
C ILE A 116 5.86 10.86 -2.11
N MET A 117 5.17 11.76 -2.81
CA MET A 117 4.98 11.63 -4.26
C MET A 117 6.21 12.23 -4.94
N LEU A 118 6.64 11.69 -6.08
CA LEU A 118 7.70 12.30 -6.90
C LEU A 118 7.12 12.79 -8.23
N ARG A 119 7.64 13.91 -8.74
CA ARG A 119 7.32 14.43 -10.08
C ARG A 119 8.00 13.61 -11.17
N GLU A 120 9.15 13.03 -10.85
CA GLU A 120 10.02 12.29 -11.75
C GLU A 120 10.97 11.40 -10.94
N PHE A 121 11.65 10.47 -11.61
CA PHE A 121 12.65 9.61 -11.00
C PHE A 121 13.85 9.41 -11.96
N PRO A 122 14.68 10.46 -12.16
CA PRO A 122 15.82 10.40 -13.05
C PRO A 122 16.98 9.58 -12.45
N ALA A 123 18.09 9.46 -13.19
CA ALA A 123 19.26 8.70 -12.76
C ALA A 123 19.81 9.18 -11.41
N GLU A 124 19.77 10.48 -11.14
CA GLU A 124 20.23 11.07 -9.89
C GLU A 124 19.34 10.67 -8.71
N ALA A 125 18.03 10.51 -8.92
CA ALA A 125 17.10 10.02 -7.89
C ALA A 125 17.31 8.53 -7.61
N LEU A 126 17.61 7.77 -8.66
CA LEU A 126 18.00 6.36 -8.55
C LEU A 126 19.28 6.21 -7.72
N ASP A 127 20.34 6.92 -8.07
CA ASP A 127 21.62 6.86 -7.37
C ASP A 127 21.45 7.28 -5.90
N LYS A 128 20.66 8.33 -5.66
CA LYS A 128 20.33 8.76 -4.30
C LYS A 128 19.54 7.70 -3.52
N LEU A 129 18.57 7.02 -4.15
CA LEU A 129 17.85 5.94 -3.48
C LEU A 129 18.79 4.78 -3.12
N VAL A 130 19.71 4.40 -4.02
CA VAL A 130 20.73 3.37 -3.75
C VAL A 130 21.65 3.79 -2.60
N GLU A 131 22.09 5.04 -2.55
CA GLU A 131 22.88 5.58 -1.44
C GLU A 131 22.14 5.47 -0.10
N LEU A 132 20.85 5.80 -0.08
CA LEU A 132 20.04 5.87 1.14
C LEU A 132 19.66 4.50 1.70
N VAL A 133 19.46 3.48 0.85
CA VAL A 133 18.86 2.20 1.30
C VAL A 133 19.57 0.95 0.78
N GLY A 134 20.63 1.13 -0.02
CA GLY A 134 21.44 0.04 -0.58
C GLY A 134 22.19 -0.80 0.47
N PRO A 135 22.91 -1.84 0.02
CA PRO A 135 23.62 -2.76 0.91
C PRO A 135 24.58 -2.04 1.88
N ASP A 136 25.26 -1.00 1.41
CA ASP A 136 26.28 -0.26 2.18
C ASP A 136 25.73 0.98 2.91
N SER A 137 24.42 1.22 2.86
CA SER A 137 23.80 2.45 3.39
C SER A 137 23.76 2.53 4.92
N GLY A 138 23.87 1.40 5.62
CA GLY A 138 23.58 1.31 7.05
C GLY A 138 22.11 1.54 7.42
N SER A 139 21.20 1.62 6.43
CA SER A 139 19.77 1.83 6.65
C SER A 139 19.14 0.70 7.44
N THR A 140 18.28 1.06 8.38
CA THR A 140 17.48 0.14 9.22
C THR A 140 16.02 0.07 8.79
N LEU A 141 15.64 0.73 7.69
CA LEU A 141 14.27 0.69 7.16
C LEU A 141 13.87 -0.74 6.80
N THR A 142 12.70 -1.15 7.27
CA THR A 142 12.15 -2.49 7.04
C THR A 142 11.65 -2.63 5.61
N VAL A 143 10.94 -1.60 5.11
CA VAL A 143 10.44 -1.54 3.74
C VAL A 143 10.72 -0.17 3.16
N VAL A 144 11.24 -0.15 1.95
CA VAL A 144 11.24 1.04 1.10
C VAL A 144 10.64 0.66 -0.24
N GLU A 145 9.46 1.19 -0.55
CA GLU A 145 8.77 0.92 -1.80
C GLU A 145 8.81 2.16 -2.71
N LEU A 146 9.18 1.94 -3.97
CA LEU A 146 8.98 2.86 -5.07
C LEU A 146 7.94 2.25 -6.02
N ARG A 147 6.78 2.89 -6.12
CA ARG A 147 5.68 2.44 -6.98
C ARG A 147 5.50 3.38 -8.15
N ALA A 148 5.48 2.82 -9.35
CA ALA A 148 5.09 3.52 -10.56
C ALA A 148 3.56 3.65 -10.61
N LEU A 149 3.10 4.86 -10.90
CA LEU A 149 1.71 5.23 -11.13
C LEU A 149 1.54 5.67 -12.59
N GLY A 150 0.34 6.12 -12.93
CA GLY A 150 0.03 6.68 -14.24
C GLY A 150 -1.07 5.91 -14.97
N GLY A 151 -1.08 6.03 -16.31
CA GLY A 151 -2.10 5.43 -17.16
C GLY A 151 -3.51 5.85 -16.73
N ALA A 152 -4.35 4.86 -16.40
CA ALA A 152 -5.71 5.11 -15.93
C ALA A 152 -5.82 6.00 -14.69
N TRP A 153 -4.82 5.96 -13.81
CA TRP A 153 -4.78 6.77 -12.59
C TRP A 153 -4.79 8.28 -12.90
N ASP A 154 -4.10 8.68 -13.97
CA ASP A 154 -3.89 10.09 -14.33
C ASP A 154 -5.01 10.68 -15.17
N ARG A 155 -5.95 9.87 -15.65
CA ARG A 155 -7.08 10.36 -16.44
C ARG A 155 -8.03 11.19 -15.59
N GLU A 156 -8.48 12.29 -16.17
CA GLU A 156 -9.58 13.07 -15.63
C GLU A 156 -10.83 12.17 -15.54
N PRO A 157 -11.48 12.07 -14.37
CA PRO A 157 -12.59 11.16 -14.20
C PRO A 157 -13.86 11.76 -14.84
N ALA A 158 -14.70 10.90 -15.41
CA ALA A 158 -16.01 11.35 -15.93
C ALA A 158 -16.91 11.95 -14.83
N VAL A 159 -16.72 11.50 -13.58
CA VAL A 159 -17.37 12.03 -12.38
C VAL A 159 -16.29 12.63 -11.48
N PRO A 160 -16.37 13.92 -11.11
CA PRO A 160 -15.38 14.55 -10.24
C PRO A 160 -15.15 13.76 -8.95
N ASN A 161 -13.89 13.63 -8.54
CA ASN A 161 -13.51 12.94 -7.32
C ASN A 161 -12.36 13.64 -6.60
N ALA A 162 -12.00 13.16 -5.40
CA ALA A 162 -11.02 13.79 -4.52
C ALA A 162 -9.57 13.28 -4.71
N VAL A 163 -9.26 12.56 -5.79
CA VAL A 163 -7.91 12.04 -6.03
C VAL A 163 -7.00 13.18 -6.46
N ALA A 164 -6.19 13.68 -5.51
CA ALA A 164 -5.35 14.85 -5.71
C ALA A 164 -4.03 14.55 -6.44
N THR A 165 -3.57 13.30 -6.48
CA THR A 165 -2.21 12.92 -6.90
C THR A 165 -2.07 12.61 -8.40
N ARG A 166 -3.06 12.95 -9.23
CA ARG A 166 -2.96 12.77 -10.69
C ARG A 166 -1.79 13.55 -11.29
N GLY A 167 -1.09 12.93 -12.22
CA GLY A 167 0.08 13.44 -12.91
C GLY A 167 1.36 13.39 -12.07
N LEU A 168 1.37 12.68 -10.93
CA LEU A 168 2.57 12.37 -10.17
C LEU A 168 2.91 10.88 -10.40
N PRO A 169 3.96 10.58 -11.18
CA PRO A 169 4.20 9.24 -11.70
C PRO A 169 4.75 8.25 -10.67
N TYR A 170 5.19 8.72 -9.49
CA TYR A 170 5.76 7.84 -8.47
C TYR A 170 5.30 8.19 -7.07
N VAL A 171 5.22 7.15 -6.23
CA VAL A 171 5.15 7.27 -4.77
C VAL A 171 6.30 6.47 -4.16
N VAL A 172 6.99 7.09 -3.20
CA VAL A 172 7.97 6.43 -2.34
C VAL A 172 7.39 6.32 -0.95
N LEU A 173 7.36 5.11 -0.40
CA LEU A 173 6.92 4.79 0.96
C LEU A 173 8.13 4.24 1.74
N GLY A 174 8.42 4.84 2.89
CA GLY A 174 9.39 4.32 3.85
C GLY A 174 8.67 3.80 5.09
N VAL A 175 9.02 2.59 5.52
CA VAL A 175 8.47 1.94 6.71
C VAL A 175 9.61 1.49 7.61
N ALA A 176 9.54 1.89 8.88
CA ALA A 176 10.43 1.45 9.93
C ALA A 176 9.62 0.63 10.96
N GLY A 177 9.98 -0.64 11.13
CA GLY A 177 9.44 -1.51 12.16
C GLY A 177 10.34 -1.52 13.40
N GLY A 178 9.73 -1.52 14.58
CA GLY A 178 10.45 -1.54 15.85
C GLY A 178 9.51 -1.38 17.05
N PRO A 179 10.02 -1.53 18.29
CA PRO A 179 9.24 -1.29 19.49
C PRO A 179 8.87 0.19 19.61
N VAL A 180 7.71 0.47 20.23
CA VAL A 180 7.23 1.84 20.46
C VAL A 180 8.23 2.70 21.26
N SER A 181 9.05 2.06 22.11
CA SER A 181 10.12 2.75 22.85
C SER A 181 11.18 3.40 21.96
N GLU A 182 11.29 3.00 20.69
CA GLU A 182 12.26 3.51 19.70
C GLU A 182 11.61 4.47 18.69
N GLU A 183 10.39 4.94 18.94
CA GLU A 183 9.60 5.77 18.01
C GLU A 183 10.40 6.91 17.37
N GLN A 184 11.18 7.64 18.16
CA GLN A 184 11.99 8.76 17.65
C GLN A 184 13.02 8.31 16.59
N GLN A 185 13.68 7.18 16.82
CA GLN A 185 14.65 6.62 15.87
C GLN A 185 13.96 6.10 14.60
N LEU A 186 12.77 5.49 14.73
CA LEU A 186 11.96 5.07 13.58
C LEU A 186 11.57 6.28 12.73
N LYS A 187 11.16 7.38 13.38
CA LYS A 187 10.81 8.65 12.71
C LYS A 187 11.99 9.24 11.96
N GLU A 188 13.16 9.31 12.59
CA GLU A 188 14.39 9.83 12.00
C GLU A 188 14.83 8.99 10.79
N SER A 189 14.78 7.66 10.89
CA SER A 189 15.16 6.75 9.80
C SER A 189 14.33 6.98 8.55
N VAL A 190 13.02 7.15 8.71
CA VAL A 190 12.12 7.47 7.59
C VAL A 190 12.33 8.89 7.07
N ALA A 191 12.60 9.86 7.95
CA ALA A 191 12.87 11.24 7.54
C ALA A 191 14.12 11.34 6.65
N VAL A 192 15.20 10.63 6.98
CA VAL A 192 16.43 10.58 6.18
C VAL A 192 16.14 10.15 4.73
N LEU A 193 15.31 9.13 4.54
CA LEU A 193 14.90 8.69 3.20
C LEU A 193 14.14 9.79 2.45
N LEU A 194 13.13 10.37 3.09
CA LEU A 194 12.24 11.33 2.41
C LEU A 194 12.95 12.65 2.12
N ASP A 195 13.75 13.15 3.06
CA ASP A 195 14.53 14.39 2.91
C ASP A 195 15.59 14.23 1.82
N GLY A 196 16.19 13.04 1.70
CA GLY A 196 17.14 12.74 0.63
C GLY A 196 16.53 12.76 -0.78
N LEU A 197 15.21 12.54 -0.89
CA LEU A 197 14.47 12.55 -2.16
C LEU A 197 13.65 13.83 -2.39
N GLU A 198 13.73 14.80 -1.47
CA GLU A 198 13.04 16.09 -1.55
C GLU A 198 13.25 16.84 -2.89
N PRO A 199 14.43 16.79 -3.55
CA PRO A 199 14.62 17.48 -4.84
C PRO A 199 13.60 17.09 -5.93
N TRP A 200 13.11 15.85 -5.92
CA TRP A 200 12.17 15.33 -6.92
C TRP A 200 10.72 15.28 -6.43
N ARG A 201 10.48 15.65 -5.17
CA ARG A 201 9.18 15.55 -4.51
C ARG A 201 8.09 16.37 -5.21
N GLY A 202 6.93 15.76 -5.46
CA GLY A 202 5.70 16.42 -5.89
C GLY A 202 5.04 17.30 -4.82
N ASP A 203 4.22 18.25 -5.29
CA ASP A 203 3.53 19.24 -4.46
C ASP A 203 2.29 18.69 -3.72
N ARG A 204 1.91 17.44 -4.01
CA ARG A 204 0.69 16.79 -3.51
C ARG A 204 1.05 15.49 -2.80
N ARG A 205 0.17 15.05 -1.90
CA ARG A 205 0.36 13.88 -1.04
C ARG A 205 -0.80 12.90 -1.22
N LEU A 206 -0.53 11.62 -1.01
CA LEU A 206 -1.54 10.58 -0.96
C LEU A 206 -2.16 10.54 0.44
N VAL A 207 -3.46 10.86 0.52
CA VAL A 207 -4.17 10.98 1.81
C VAL A 207 -4.12 9.68 2.62
N ASN A 208 -4.15 8.52 1.94
CA ASN A 208 -4.17 7.21 2.58
C ASN A 208 -2.89 6.83 3.33
N PHE A 209 -1.78 7.56 3.11
CA PHE A 209 -0.49 7.32 3.75
C PHE A 209 -0.04 8.51 4.62
N LEU A 210 -0.97 9.38 5.02
CA LEU A 210 -0.66 10.48 5.94
C LEU A 210 -0.54 9.93 7.36
N ALA A 211 0.60 10.21 8.00
CA ALA A 211 0.71 10.04 9.44
C ALA A 211 -0.19 11.06 10.17
N PRO A 212 -0.65 10.76 11.39
CA PRO A 212 -1.52 11.66 12.16
C PRO A 212 -0.98 13.09 12.25
N GLU A 213 0.32 13.25 12.47
CA GLU A 213 0.95 14.58 12.60
C GLU A 213 0.99 15.37 11.28
N GLU A 214 0.77 14.71 10.14
CA GLU A 214 0.71 15.32 8.82
C GLU A 214 -0.70 15.76 8.44
N ALA A 215 -1.73 15.19 9.09
CA ALA A 215 -3.13 15.54 8.86
C ALA A 215 -3.43 16.99 9.29
N ASP A 216 -2.75 17.50 10.32
CA ASP A 216 -2.93 18.85 10.87
C ASP A 216 -2.16 19.94 10.11
N ARG A 217 -1.19 19.57 9.25
CA ARG A 217 -0.38 20.52 8.47
C ARG A 217 -1.13 21.05 7.24
N GLY A 218 -2.31 21.61 7.46
CA GLY A 218 -2.85 22.73 6.71
C GLY A 218 -3.47 22.42 5.34
N ARG A 219 -4.59 23.11 5.08
CA ARG A 219 -5.45 23.19 3.88
C ARG A 219 -4.75 23.48 2.54
N ARG A 220 -3.43 23.33 2.41
CA ARG A 220 -2.63 23.58 1.19
C ARG A 220 -2.22 22.32 0.42
N GLY A 221 -2.11 21.16 1.08
CA GLY A 221 -1.64 19.91 0.43
C GLY A 221 -2.75 18.93 0.01
N VAL A 222 -3.94 19.06 0.61
CA VAL A 222 -5.12 18.25 0.27
C VAL A 222 -6.18 19.20 -0.27
N ARG A 223 -6.14 19.47 -1.59
CA ARG A 223 -7.30 20.09 -2.25
C ARG A 223 -8.34 18.99 -2.47
N THR A 224 -9.17 18.72 -1.47
CA THR A 224 -10.50 18.20 -1.77
C THR A 224 -11.17 19.27 -2.61
N GLY A 225 -11.36 19.04 -3.91
CA GLY A 225 -12.24 19.87 -4.72
C GLY A 225 -13.52 20.07 -3.93
N ALA A 226 -13.84 21.33 -3.62
CA ALA A 226 -14.96 21.63 -2.76
C ALA A 226 -16.23 21.11 -3.43
N LEU A 227 -16.72 19.93 -3.02
CA LEU A 227 -18.10 19.55 -3.17
C LEU A 227 -18.90 20.46 -2.23
N ARG A 228 -19.06 21.71 -2.67
CA ARG A 228 -19.82 22.71 -1.95
C ARG A 228 -21.28 22.47 -2.31
N ALA A 229 -22.03 21.83 -1.41
CA ALA A 229 -23.47 21.93 -1.46
C ALA A 229 -23.85 23.42 -1.38
N PRO A 230 -24.77 23.93 -2.22
CA PRO A 230 -25.25 25.30 -2.06
C PRO A 230 -25.89 25.45 -0.68
N GLY A 231 -25.29 26.25 0.21
CA GLY A 231 -25.87 26.61 1.52
C GLY A 231 -25.43 25.79 2.75
N GLY A 232 -24.45 24.88 2.65
CA GLY A 232 -23.91 24.16 3.82
C GLY A 232 -22.97 25.03 4.68
N ARG A 233 -23.18 25.08 6.00
CA ARG A 233 -22.22 25.65 6.95
C ARG A 233 -20.98 24.75 7.01
N GLN A 234 -19.81 25.37 7.17
CA GLN A 234 -18.54 24.67 7.36
C GLN A 234 -18.56 23.97 8.73
N GLU A 235 -18.71 22.65 8.74
CA GLU A 235 -18.43 21.83 9.91
C GLU A 235 -17.02 21.25 9.76
N ASP A 236 -16.16 21.51 10.75
CA ASP A 236 -14.79 21.01 10.78
C ASP A 236 -14.82 19.50 11.07
N LEU A 237 -14.69 18.69 10.03
CA LEU A 237 -14.47 17.24 10.17
C LEU A 237 -13.06 17.00 10.73
N ARG A 238 -12.99 16.32 11.88
CA ARG A 238 -11.73 15.93 12.52
C ARG A 238 -11.14 14.68 11.84
N PRO A 239 -9.81 14.45 11.94
CA PRO A 239 -9.19 13.20 11.50
C PRO A 239 -9.93 12.00 12.10
N GLY A 240 -10.34 11.04 11.27
CA GLY A 240 -11.06 9.83 11.69
C GLY A 240 -12.59 9.89 11.70
N GLN A 241 -13.24 11.01 11.33
CA GLN A 241 -14.70 11.03 11.18
C GLN A 241 -15.19 10.58 9.80
N HIS A 242 -16.18 9.68 9.82
CA HIS A 242 -16.94 9.28 8.64
C HIS A 242 -17.73 10.47 8.08
N VAL A 243 -17.71 10.64 6.75
CA VAL A 243 -18.63 11.58 6.08
C VAL A 243 -20.04 11.00 6.22
N PRO A 244 -21.00 11.68 6.86
CA PRO A 244 -22.33 11.11 7.04
C PRO A 244 -23.01 10.91 5.68
N ASP A 245 -23.64 9.75 5.50
CA ASP A 245 -24.47 9.43 4.33
C ASP A 245 -25.57 10.49 4.18
N GLN A 246 -25.77 10.99 2.96
CA GLN A 246 -26.88 11.88 2.68
C GLN A 246 -28.21 11.13 2.79
N PRO A 247 -29.26 11.69 3.43
CA PRO A 247 -30.57 11.08 3.40
C PRO A 247 -31.11 11.11 1.97
N GLN A 248 -31.29 9.94 1.36
CA GLN A 248 -32.04 9.81 0.12
C GLN A 248 -33.48 10.29 0.40
N ARG A 249 -33.85 11.44 -0.18
CA ARG A 249 -35.26 11.86 -0.21
C ARG A 249 -36.01 10.89 -1.10
N GLY A 250 -36.81 10.04 -0.46
CA GLY A 250 -37.58 8.99 -1.10
C GLY A 250 -38.60 9.50 -2.10
N ALA A 251 -38.72 8.76 -3.20
CA ALA A 251 -39.94 8.63 -3.97
C ALA A 251 -40.13 7.13 -4.25
N GLY A 252 -41.21 6.53 -3.72
CA GLY A 252 -41.67 5.21 -4.16
C GLY A 252 -42.01 4.20 -3.06
N ARG A 253 -43.27 4.27 -2.59
CA ARG A 253 -44.12 3.23 -1.96
C ARG A 253 -43.51 1.88 -1.57
N LEU A 254 -43.69 1.55 -0.29
CA LEU A 254 -43.73 0.20 0.29
C LEU A 254 -44.96 -0.59 -0.21
N ILE A 255 -44.74 -1.85 -0.59
CA ILE A 255 -45.73 -2.93 -0.51
C ILE A 255 -45.19 -3.93 0.50
N SER A 256 -46.00 -4.21 1.51
CA SER A 256 -45.78 -5.16 2.60
C SER A 256 -45.86 -6.61 2.14
N GLY A 257 -45.00 -7.45 2.68
CA GLY A 257 -45.13 -8.91 2.71
C GLY A 257 -44.84 -9.37 4.13
N ASP A 258 -45.85 -9.98 4.74
CA ASP A 258 -46.04 -10.24 6.16
C ASP A 258 -45.15 -11.30 6.79
N SER A 259 -44.98 -11.11 8.12
CA SER A 259 -44.83 -12.12 9.17
C SER A 259 -43.49 -12.91 9.19
N ILE A 260 -43.02 -13.47 10.31
CA ILE A 260 -43.74 -14.12 11.41
C ILE A 260 -42.85 -14.16 12.68
N ASN A 261 -43.43 -13.75 13.83
CA ASN A 261 -43.22 -14.16 15.25
C ASN A 261 -41.79 -14.12 15.88
N GLY A 262 -41.59 -13.70 17.14
CA GLY A 262 -42.51 -13.46 18.24
C GLY A 262 -41.76 -12.86 19.44
N ALA A 263 -42.53 -12.12 20.25
CA ALA A 263 -42.14 -11.23 21.35
C ALA A 263 -42.07 -12.00 22.71
N PRO A 264 -42.14 -11.35 23.92
CA PRO A 264 -41.48 -10.14 24.44
C PRO A 264 -40.98 -10.25 25.91
N GLY A 265 -40.29 -9.21 26.38
CA GLY A 265 -40.33 -8.73 27.79
C GLY A 265 -38.95 -8.52 28.42
N LYS A 266 -38.63 -7.48 29.18
CA LYS A 266 -39.43 -6.45 29.87
C LYS A 266 -38.60 -5.16 30.11
N SER A 267 -39.35 -4.09 30.31
CA SER A 267 -39.11 -2.73 30.80
C SER A 267 -38.10 -2.48 31.94
N GLY A 268 -37.50 -1.28 31.95
CA GLY A 268 -37.03 -0.58 33.17
C GLY A 268 -36.16 0.67 32.88
N PRO A 269 -36.47 1.88 33.41
CA PRO A 269 -35.75 3.12 33.09
C PRO A 269 -34.85 3.67 34.24
N GLY A 270 -33.76 4.35 33.84
CA GLY A 270 -33.03 5.40 34.60
C GLY A 270 -31.65 5.00 35.17
N PRO A 271 -30.82 5.95 35.65
CA PRO A 271 -30.74 7.39 35.39
C PRO A 271 -29.35 7.85 34.89
N ARG A 272 -29.27 9.15 34.59
CA ARG A 272 -28.06 9.89 34.15
C ARG A 272 -26.96 9.84 35.20
N GLY A 273 -25.77 9.41 34.81
CA GLY A 273 -24.52 9.56 35.55
C GLY A 273 -23.52 10.34 34.69
N SER A 274 -23.06 11.47 35.22
CA SER A 274 -21.95 12.27 34.69
C SER A 274 -20.62 11.52 34.83
N CYS A 275 -19.83 11.46 33.76
CA CYS A 275 -18.39 11.18 33.82
C CYS A 275 -17.64 12.28 33.09
N GLN A 276 -16.66 12.87 33.78
CA GLN A 276 -15.64 13.74 33.20
C GLN A 276 -14.65 12.91 32.37
N PRO A 277 -13.93 13.52 31.41
CA PRO A 277 -13.13 12.78 30.45
C PRO A 277 -11.72 12.50 31.01
N GLU A 278 -11.37 11.22 31.10
CA GLU A 278 -9.97 10.80 31.04
C GLU A 278 -9.60 10.69 29.56
N CYS A 279 -8.67 11.54 29.13
CA CYS A 279 -8.02 11.44 27.84
C CYS A 279 -7.00 10.29 27.90
N GLU A 280 -7.35 9.12 27.39
CA GLU A 280 -6.38 8.09 27.03
C GLU A 280 -6.03 8.24 25.54
N GLU A 281 -4.73 8.43 25.27
CA GLU A 281 -4.15 8.47 23.93
C GLU A 281 -4.29 7.09 23.25
N GLY A 282 -5.25 7.01 22.33
CA GLY A 282 -5.61 5.79 21.63
C GLY A 282 -4.57 5.35 20.61
N THR A 283 -3.91 4.24 20.92
CA THR A 283 -3.25 3.32 19.99
C THR A 283 -4.26 2.83 18.94
N TYR A 284 -3.93 2.89 17.64
CA TYR A 284 -4.85 2.42 16.59
C TYR A 284 -4.45 1.04 16.05
N TRP A 285 -5.40 0.12 16.13
CA TRP A 285 -5.37 -1.20 15.53
C TRP A 285 -6.10 -1.16 14.19
N ILE A 286 -5.45 -1.59 13.10
CA ILE A 286 -6.17 -1.88 11.85
C ILE A 286 -6.83 -3.25 12.02
N HIS A 287 -8.15 -3.26 12.16
CA HIS A 287 -8.94 -4.49 12.18
C HIS A 287 -8.95 -5.13 10.78
N GLY A 288 -8.25 -6.24 10.62
CA GLY A 288 -8.43 -7.13 9.46
C GLY A 288 -9.80 -7.83 9.48
N PRO A 289 -10.32 -8.25 8.31
CA PRO A 289 -11.61 -8.92 8.21
C PRO A 289 -11.59 -10.30 8.92
N PRO A 290 -12.77 -10.83 9.31
CA PRO A 290 -12.85 -12.08 10.07
C PRO A 290 -12.35 -13.27 9.26
N ARG A 291 -11.65 -14.17 9.96
CA ARG A 291 -11.02 -15.39 9.44
C ARG A 291 -12.02 -16.29 8.68
N GLY A 292 -11.58 -16.77 7.52
CA GLY A 292 -12.20 -17.90 6.82
C GLY A 292 -11.45 -18.28 5.54
N VAL A 293 -10.88 -19.49 5.55
CA VAL A 293 -10.48 -20.38 4.44
C VAL A 293 -9.18 -20.11 3.65
N GLY A 294 -8.26 -21.09 3.68
CA GLY A 294 -7.32 -21.37 2.59
C GLY A 294 -5.83 -21.43 2.98
N GLY A 295 -5.34 -22.58 3.45
CA GLY A 295 -3.90 -22.86 3.47
C GLY A 295 -3.34 -23.00 2.05
N LEU A 296 -2.05 -22.67 1.86
CA LEU A 296 -1.36 -22.81 0.57
C LEU A 296 -1.48 -24.25 0.03
N PRO A 297 -1.68 -24.44 -1.28
CA PRO A 297 -1.54 -25.75 -1.91
C PRO A 297 -0.06 -26.20 -1.95
N PRO A 298 0.22 -27.51 -1.84
CA PRO A 298 1.58 -28.04 -1.91
C PRO A 298 2.17 -27.93 -3.34
N LEU A 299 3.49 -27.79 -3.40
CA LEU A 299 4.28 -27.73 -4.65
C LEU A 299 4.15 -29.03 -5.47
N PRO A 300 4.13 -28.95 -6.82
CA PRO A 300 4.18 -30.13 -7.68
C PRO A 300 5.57 -30.80 -7.63
N PRO A 301 5.65 -32.13 -7.79
CA PRO A 301 6.92 -32.85 -7.80
C PRO A 301 7.77 -32.45 -9.02
N GLY A 302 9.07 -32.25 -8.78
CA GLY A 302 10.05 -31.98 -9.82
C GLY A 302 10.21 -33.13 -10.82
N PRO A 303 10.78 -32.87 -12.01
CA PRO A 303 10.93 -33.88 -13.05
C PRO A 303 11.90 -34.99 -12.61
N PRO A 304 11.72 -36.23 -13.12
CA PRO A 304 12.60 -37.34 -12.79
C PRO A 304 14.01 -37.08 -13.33
N GLN A 305 15.00 -37.27 -12.47
CA GLN A 305 16.41 -37.22 -12.86
C GLN A 305 16.73 -38.43 -13.76
N SER A 306 17.28 -38.15 -14.94
CA SER A 306 17.91 -39.13 -15.85
C SER A 306 19.41 -39.15 -15.65
#